data_AF-A0A960DJG7-F1
#
_entry.id   AF-A0A960DJG7-F1
#
_cell.length_a   1.000
_cell.length_b   1.000
_cell.length_c   1.000
_cell.angle_alpha   90.00
_cell.angle_beta   90.00
_cell.angle_gamma   90.00
#
_symmetry.space_group_name_H-M   'P 1'
#
loop_
_entity.id
_entity.type
_entity.pdbx_description
1 polymer ?
#
loop_
_entity_poly.entity_id
_entity_poly.type
_entity_poly.pdbx_seq_one_letter_code
_entity_poly.pdbx_strand_id
1 'polypeptide(L)'
;MRVWIDQDLCTGDGLCVDHCHDVFVLLEDGIAYVTEQGQVLNDPGGSGSLAEVPPRHVVAVINAANACPGECIFIETNRVTAA
;
A
#
# COMPACT_ATOMS: atom_id res chain seq x y z
N MET A 1 -7.07 5.91 6.98
CA MET A 1 -5.66 5.51 7.21
C MET A 1 -4.91 5.75 5.92
N ARG A 2 -3.59 5.86 5.97
CA ARG A 2 -2.78 5.93 4.76
C ARG A 2 -1.88 4.71 4.64
N VAL A 3 -1.49 4.38 3.43
CA VAL A 3 -0.62 3.23 3.16
C VAL A 3 0.43 3.59 2.13
N TRP A 4 1.61 3.00 2.25
CA TRP A 4 2.69 3.06 1.27
C TRP A 4 3.44 1.71 1.22
N ILE A 5 4.20 1.49 0.14
CA ILE A 5 5.04 0.30 -0.04
C ILE A 5 6.51 0.70 -0.01
N ASP A 6 7.30 -0.02 0.77
CA ASP A 6 8.76 0.05 0.71
C ASP A 6 9.27 -0.80 -0.46
N GLN A 7 9.85 -0.13 -1.46
CA GLN A 7 10.33 -0.77 -2.68
C GLN A 7 11.60 -1.60 -2.46
N ASP A 8 12.38 -1.31 -1.42
CA ASP A 8 13.59 -2.08 -1.12
C ASP A 8 13.25 -3.42 -0.46
N LEU A 9 12.08 -3.53 0.15
CA LEU A 9 11.57 -4.75 0.79
C LEU A 9 10.62 -5.54 -0.11
N CYS A 10 10.09 -4.93 -1.18
CA CYS A 10 9.13 -5.59 -2.05
C CYS A 10 9.77 -6.76 -2.82
N THR A 11 9.20 -7.95 -2.68
CA THR A 11 9.64 -9.17 -3.38
C THR A 11 8.96 -9.39 -4.73
N GLY A 12 7.94 -8.60 -5.05
CA GLY A 12 7.18 -8.73 -6.30
C GLY A 12 6.12 -9.85 -6.32
N ASP A 13 5.79 -10.45 -5.17
CA ASP A 13 4.87 -11.61 -5.10
C ASP A 13 3.42 -11.33 -5.52
N GLY A 14 3.01 -10.06 -5.60
CA GLY A 14 1.68 -9.66 -6.09
C GLY A 14 0.51 -9.87 -5.13
N LEU A 15 0.71 -10.49 -3.96
CA LEU A 15 -0.36 -10.76 -2.98
C LEU A 15 -1.12 -9.51 -2.51
N CYS A 16 -0.47 -8.35 -2.49
CA CYS A 16 -1.13 -7.09 -2.18
C CYS A 16 -2.25 -6.76 -3.19
N VAL A 17 -2.01 -7.00 -4.48
CA VAL A 17 -2.98 -6.79 -5.55
C VAL A 17 -4.15 -7.78 -5.44
N ASP A 18 -3.85 -9.05 -5.12
CA ASP A 18 -4.88 -10.08 -4.91
C ASP A 18 -5.83 -9.72 -3.76
N HIS A 19 -5.29 -9.11 -2.70
CA HIS A 19 -6.09 -8.65 -1.57
C HIS A 19 -6.85 -7.35 -1.86
N CYS A 20 -6.26 -6.39 -2.58
CA CYS A 20 -6.88 -5.08 -2.83
C CYS A 20 -6.33 -4.35 -4.06
N HIS A 21 -6.75 -4.75 -5.27
CA HIS A 21 -6.39 -4.10 -6.54
C HIS A 21 -6.80 -2.62 -6.66
N ASP A 22 -7.77 -2.17 -5.84
CA ASP A 22 -8.19 -0.76 -5.80
C ASP A 22 -7.16 0.15 -5.09
N VAL A 23 -6.23 -0.44 -4.33
CA VAL A 23 -5.22 0.28 -3.53
C VAL A 23 -3.80 -0.09 -3.94
N PHE A 24 -3.58 -1.27 -4.54
CA PHE A 24 -2.27 -1.76 -4.92
C PHE A 24 -2.21 -2.13 -6.39
N VAL A 25 -1.05 -1.87 -7.00
CA VAL A 25 -0.73 -2.27 -8.37
C VAL A 25 0.68 -2.83 -8.43
N LEU A 26 0.91 -3.88 -9.21
CA LEU A 26 2.24 -4.38 -9.54
C LEU A 26 2.61 -3.83 -10.92
N LEU A 27 3.72 -3.11 -11.03
CA LEU A 27 4.17 -2.56 -12.31
C LEU A 27 5.15 -3.51 -13.02
N GLU A 28 5.54 -3.15 -14.25
CA GLU A 28 6.42 -3.94 -15.11
C GLU A 28 7.87 -4.05 -14.59
N ASP A 29 8.25 -3.21 -13.63
CA ASP A 29 9.52 -3.29 -12.90
C ASP A 29 9.56 -4.43 -11.87
N GLY A 30 8.43 -5.12 -11.66
CA GLY A 30 8.32 -6.28 -10.79
C GLY A 30 8.10 -5.94 -9.32
N ILE A 31 7.80 -4.68 -8.99
CA ILE A 31 7.51 -4.25 -7.61
C ILE A 31 6.18 -3.51 -7.51
N ALA A 32 5.57 -3.57 -6.33
CA ALA A 32 4.23 -3.07 -6.10
C ALA A 32 4.22 -1.61 -5.67
N TYR A 33 3.18 -0.87 -6.01
CA TYR A 33 2.96 0.52 -5.64
C TYR A 33 1.54 0.69 -5.11
N VAL A 34 1.30 1.81 -4.42
CA VAL A 34 -0.05 2.20 -4.02
C VAL A 34 -0.72 3.03 -5.10
N THR A 35 -2.05 2.96 -5.13
CA THR A 35 -2.89 3.75 -6.02
C THR A 35 -3.88 4.59 -5.22
N GLU A 36 -4.07 5.83 -5.64
CA GLU A 36 -5.10 6.72 -5.12
C GLU A 36 -5.91 7.29 -6.29
N GLN A 37 -7.23 7.09 -6.26
CA GLN A 37 -8.15 7.59 -7.30
C GLN A 37 -7.76 7.18 -8.73
N GLY A 38 -7.19 5.97 -8.88
CA GLY A 38 -6.73 5.44 -10.17
C GLY A 38 -5.36 5.95 -10.62
N GLN A 39 -4.72 6.83 -9.85
CA GLN A 39 -3.34 7.25 -10.09
C GLN A 39 -2.38 6.37 -9.31
N VAL A 40 -1.34 5.88 -9.99
CA VAL A 40 -0.23 5.17 -9.35
C VAL A 40 0.71 6.19 -8.70
N LEU A 41 1.06 5.98 -7.43
CA LEU A 41 1.97 6.85 -6.69
C LEU A 41 3.39 6.24 -6.70
N ASN A 42 4.03 6.25 -7.88
CA ASN A 42 5.36 5.66 -8.11
C ASN A 42 6.49 6.69 -8.22
N ASP A 43 6.18 7.99 -8.16
CA ASP A 43 7.17 9.07 -8.17
C ASP A 43 6.81 10.08 -7.05
N PRO A 44 7.53 10.08 -5.92
CA PRO A 44 8.80 9.39 -5.66
C PRO A 44 8.71 7.90 -5.26
N GLY A 45 7.51 7.34 -5.10
CA GLY A 45 7.30 6.04 -4.45
C GLY A 45 7.58 6.07 -2.95
N GLY A 46 7.66 4.89 -2.32
CA GLY A 46 8.05 4.75 -0.92
C GLY A 46 7.19 5.56 0.07
N SER A 47 7.80 5.94 1.19
CA SER A 47 7.17 6.82 2.20
C SER A 47 6.92 8.25 1.71
N GLY A 48 7.40 8.62 0.52
CA GLY A 48 7.03 9.88 -0.14
C GLY A 48 5.71 9.82 -0.90
N SER A 49 5.11 8.63 -1.06
CA SER A 49 3.94 8.36 -1.89
C SER A 49 2.86 7.60 -1.14
N LEU A 50 2.23 8.25 -0.16
CA LEU A 50 1.16 7.65 0.63
C LEU A 50 -0.19 7.80 -0.08
N ALA A 51 -0.93 6.70 -0.19
CA ALA A 51 -2.31 6.70 -0.65
C ALA A 51 -3.29 6.76 0.53
N GLU A 52 -4.34 7.56 0.41
CA GLU A 52 -5.49 7.50 1.30
C GLU A 52 -6.32 6.24 1.01
N VAL A 53 -6.61 5.46 2.06
CA VAL A 53 -7.39 4.23 1.94
C VAL A 53 -8.87 4.52 2.21
N PRO A 54 -9.78 4.29 1.24
CA PRO A 54 -11.22 4.38 1.47
C PRO A 54 -11.66 3.46 2.62
N PRO A 55 -12.61 3.87 3.48
CA PRO A 55 -13.04 3.05 4.63
C PRO A 55 -13.44 1.61 4.29
N ARG A 56 -14.03 1.39 3.10
CA ARG A 56 -14.41 0.05 2.60
C ARG A 56 -13.24 -0.91 2.41
N HIS A 57 -12.02 -0.39 2.25
CA HIS A 57 -10.80 -1.15 1.93
C HIS A 57 -9.87 -1.35 3.11
N VAL A 58 -10.19 -0.79 4.28
CA VAL A 58 -9.32 -0.84 5.46
C VAL A 58 -8.96 -2.28 5.84
N VAL A 59 -9.94 -3.19 5.91
CA VAL A 59 -9.69 -4.60 6.26
C VAL A 59 -8.86 -5.30 5.19
N ALA A 60 -9.13 -5.03 3.91
CA ALA A 60 -8.40 -5.62 2.79
C ALA A 60 -6.92 -5.21 2.81
N VAL A 61 -6.63 -3.93 3.07
CA VAL A 61 -5.26 -3.41 3.19
C VAL A 61 -4.53 -3.97 4.40
N ILE A 62 -5.21 -4.11 5.55
CA ILE A 62 -4.62 -4.75 6.74
C ILE A 62 -4.28 -6.22 6.45
N ASN A 63 -5.18 -6.96 5.79
CA ASN A 63 -4.94 -8.34 5.40
C ASN A 63 -3.78 -8.45 4.39
N ALA A 64 -3.71 -7.53 3.42
CA ALA A 64 -2.59 -7.45 2.48
C ALA A 64 -1.25 -7.26 3.20
N ALA A 65 -1.20 -6.36 4.19
CA ALA A 65 0.01 -6.13 4.98
C ALA A 65 0.42 -7.38 5.77
N ASN A 66 -0.52 -8.06 6.42
CA ASN A 66 -0.26 -9.29 7.17
C ASN A 66 0.15 -10.48 6.29
N ALA A 67 -0.29 -10.51 5.03
CA ALA A 67 0.01 -11.58 4.08
C ALA A 67 1.28 -11.33 3.25
N CYS A 68 1.85 -10.13 3.30
CA CYS A 68 2.98 -9.73 2.47
C CYS A 68 4.29 -10.43 2.92
N PRO A 69 4.91 -11.26 2.06
CA PRO A 69 6.12 -12.01 2.44
C PRO A 69 7.34 -11.11 2.69
N GLY A 70 7.43 -9.99 1.96
CA GLY A 70 8.47 -8.98 2.14
C GLY A 70 8.22 -8.02 3.30
N GLU A 71 7.07 -8.11 3.98
CA GLU A 71 6.63 -7.18 5.03
C GLU A 71 6.75 -5.69 4.59
N CYS A 72 6.52 -5.42 3.30
CA CYS A 72 6.83 -4.14 2.69
C CYS A 72 5.69 -3.12 2.72
N ILE A 73 4.52 -3.45 3.29
CA ILE A 73 3.35 -2.57 3.36
C ILE A 73 3.29 -1.86 4.71
N PHE A 74 3.38 -0.53 4.69
CA PHE A 74 3.35 0.29 5.89
C PHE A 74 2.04 1.08 5.98
N ILE A 75 1.40 1.02 7.14
CA ILE A 75 0.12 1.68 7.41
C ILE A 75 0.31 2.80 8.42
N GLU A 76 -0.15 3.99 8.08
CA GLU A 76 -0.25 5.13 8.98
C GLU A 76 -1.69 5.31 9.47
N THR A 77 -1.89 5.09 10.76
CA THR A 77 -3.12 5.45 11.45
C THR A 77 -3.00 6.89 11.93
N ASN A 78 -3.94 7.76 11.56
CA ASN A 78 -4.03 9.09 12.16
C ASN A 78 -4.24 8.90 13.67
N ARG A 79 -3.24 9.27 14.48
CA ARG A 79 -3.48 9.45 15.91
C ARG A 79 -4.47 10.59 16.04
N VAL A 80 -5.65 10.31 16.58
CA VAL A 80 -6.48 11.37 17.15
C VAL A 80 -5.60 12.02 18.21
N THR A 81 -5.17 13.26 17.99
CA THR A 81 -4.57 14.06 19.03
C THR A 81 -5.62 14.18 20.13
N ALA A 82 -5.35 13.58 21.29
CA ALA A 82 -6.12 13.88 22.49
C ALA A 82 -5.97 15.37 22.74
N ALA A 83 -7.09 16.09 22.60
CA ALA A 83 -7.21 17.50 22.94
C ALA A 83 -7.15 17.68 24.47
#